data_AF-A0A1V6E3U5-F1
#
_entry.id   AF-A0A1V6E3U5-F1
#
_cell.length_a   1.000
_cell.length_b   1.000
_cell.length_c   1.000
_cell.angle_alpha   90.00
_cell.angle_beta   90.00
_cell.angle_gamma   90.00
#
_symmetry.space_group_name_H-M   'P 1'
#
loop_
_entity.id
_entity.type
_entity.pdbx_description
1 polymer ?
#
loop_
_entity_poly.entity_id
_entity_poly.type
_entity_poly.pdbx_seq_one_letter_code
_entity_poly.pdbx_strand_id
1 'polypeptide(L)'
;MSLLTGERRSATVRAATDCTTLELGKNAFAAVVASRPEILERLSEIIAARQQENLQHHAQTQSSGTAEGAGPRHGDGLKHRLLSMMRNFLR
;
A
#
# COMPACT_ATOMS: atom_id res chain seq x y z
N MET A 1 3.68 -0.18 -0.72
CA MET A 1 2.40 0.12 -1.41
C MET A 1 2.54 0.26 -2.92
N SER A 2 3.65 0.77 -3.45
CA SER A 2 3.86 1.14 -4.87
C SER A 2 3.37 0.14 -5.94
N LEU A 3 3.65 -1.18 -5.82
CA LEU A 3 3.20 -2.17 -6.81
C LEU A 3 1.68 -2.35 -6.87
N LEU A 4 0.96 -1.92 -5.84
CA LEU A 4 -0.49 -2.06 -5.74
C LEU A 4 -1.18 -0.74 -6.07
N THR A 5 -0.66 0.39 -5.59
CA THR A 5 -1.29 1.70 -5.80
C THR A 5 -0.77 2.44 -7.03
N GLY A 6 0.34 2.01 -7.63
CA GLY A 6 1.04 2.73 -8.69
C GLY A 6 1.81 3.97 -8.22
N GLU A 7 1.66 4.35 -6.94
CA GLU A 7 2.36 5.49 -6.35
C GLU A 7 3.85 5.22 -6.19
N ARG A 8 4.65 6.29 -6.05
CA ARG A 8 6.09 6.16 -5.76
C ARG A 8 6.31 5.42 -4.43
N ARG A 9 7.42 4.68 -4.32
CA ARG A 9 7.84 4.08 -3.05
C ARG A 9 8.00 5.16 -1.99
N SER A 10 7.24 5.05 -0.90
CA SER A 10 7.19 6.04 0.19
C SER A 10 8.11 5.72 1.38
N ALA A 11 8.73 4.53 1.39
CA ALA A 11 9.60 4.09 2.47
C ALA A 11 10.69 3.14 1.94
N THR A 12 11.77 3.03 2.73
CA THR A 12 12.86 2.08 2.50
C THR A 12 12.74 0.94 3.50
N VAL A 13 12.82 -0.30 3.02
CA VAL A 13 12.89 -1.50 3.87
C VAL A 13 14.30 -2.05 3.79
N ARG A 14 14.91 -2.32 4.94
CA ARG A 14 16.22 -2.97 5.06
C ARG A 14 16.06 -4.27 5.84
N ALA A 15 16.78 -5.32 5.42
CA ALA A 15 16.88 -6.55 6.18
C ALA A 15 17.60 -6.27 7.51
N ALA A 16 16.96 -6.63 8.63
CA ALA A 16 17.56 -6.50 9.96
C ALA A 16 18.47 -7.69 10.31
N THR A 17 18.21 -8.85 9.70
CA THR A 17 18.98 -10.08 9.80
C THR A 17 19.05 -10.75 8.42
N ASP A 18 19.82 -11.83 8.31
CA ASP A 18 19.83 -12.66 7.10
C ASP A 18 18.41 -13.15 6.78
N CYS A 19 17.98 -12.92 5.55
CA CYS A 19 16.65 -13.27 5.07
C CYS A 19 16.67 -13.72 3.62
N THR A 20 15.77 -14.63 3.27
CA THR A 20 15.48 -15.00 1.88
C THR A 20 14.18 -14.35 1.45
N THR A 21 14.17 -13.74 0.27
CA THR A 21 13.00 -13.04 -0.26
C THR A 21 12.53 -13.67 -1.57
N LEU A 22 11.23 -13.55 -1.82
CA LEU A 22 10.63 -13.86 -3.12
C LEU A 22 10.22 -12.53 -3.76
N GLU A 23 10.75 -12.26 -4.95
CA GLU A 23 10.31 -11.12 -5.75
C GLU A 23 9.08 -11.49 -6.58
N LEU A 24 8.04 -10.67 -6.48
CA LEU A 24 6.85 -10.76 -7.32
C LEU A 24 6.77 -9.53 -8.22
N GLY A 25 7.03 -9.74 -9.52
CA GLY A 25 6.94 -8.68 -10.53
C GLY A 25 5.49 -8.32 -10.87
N LYS A 26 5.30 -7.13 -11.47
CA LYS A 26 3.99 -6.59 -11.86
C LYS A 26 3.18 -7.57 -12.71
N ASN A 27 3.77 -8.13 -13.77
CA ASN A 27 3.05 -8.99 -14.72
C ASN A 27 2.61 -10.32 -14.07
N ALA A 28 3.47 -10.91 -13.24
CA ALA A 28 3.13 -12.13 -12.51
C ALA A 28 1.99 -11.87 -11.52
N PHE A 29 2.05 -10.74 -10.79
CA PHE A 29 0.96 -10.35 -9.90
C PHE A 29 -0.35 -10.06 -10.66
N ALA A 30 -0.28 -9.36 -11.79
CA ALA A 30 -1.44 -9.07 -12.63
C ALA A 30 -2.12 -10.36 -13.12
N ALA A 31 -1.34 -11.36 -13.54
CA ALA A 31 -1.87 -12.67 -13.96
C ALA A 31 -2.61 -13.39 -12.81
N VAL A 32 -2.04 -13.38 -11.60
CA VAL A 32 -2.69 -13.96 -10.41
C VAL A 32 -3.99 -13.24 -10.09
N VAL A 33 -3.98 -11.91 -10.06
CA VAL A 33 -5.17 -11.10 -9.79
C VAL A 33 -6.25 -11.31 -10.86
N ALA A 34 -5.89 -11.40 -12.14
CA ALA A 34 -6.83 -11.66 -13.22
C ALA A 34 -7.53 -13.01 -13.05
N SER A 35 -6.83 -14.02 -12.53
CA SER A 35 -7.41 -15.35 -12.24
C SER A 35 -8.27 -15.39 -10.98
N ARG A 36 -8.06 -14.46 -10.04
CA ARG A 36 -8.71 -14.41 -8.72
C ARG A 36 -8.96 -12.98 -8.26
N PRO A 37 -10.00 -12.31 -8.80
CA PRO A 37 -10.28 -10.89 -8.54
C PRO A 37 -10.52 -10.56 -7.05
N GLU A 38 -11.03 -11.52 -6.26
CA GLU A 38 -11.30 -11.39 -4.83
C GLU A 38 -10.04 -11.08 -4.00
N ILE A 39 -8.85 -11.43 -4.51
CA ILE A 39 -7.56 -11.08 -3.89
C ILE A 39 -7.42 -9.57 -3.79
N LEU A 40 -7.87 -8.82 -4.80
CA LEU A 40 -7.75 -7.36 -4.83
C LEU A 40 -8.57 -6.72 -3.71
N GLU A 41 -9.77 -7.24 -3.46
CA GLU A 41 -10.65 -6.77 -2.39
C GLU A 41 -10.01 -6.94 -1.02
N ARG A 42 -9.49 -8.15 -0.74
CA ARG A 42 -8.76 -8.43 0.51
C ARG A 42 -7.52 -7.57 0.67
N LEU A 43 -6.74 -7.41 -0.39
CA LEU A 43 -5.54 -6.57 -0.35
C LEU A 43 -5.88 -5.11 -0.08
N SER A 44 -6.98 -4.58 -0.64
CA SER A 44 -7.37 -3.19 -0.40
C SER A 44 -7.66 -2.90 1.08
N GLU A 45 -8.27 -3.85 1.79
CA GLU A 45 -8.55 -3.74 3.22
C GLU A 45 -7.24 -3.72 4.03
N ILE A 46 -6.33 -4.66 3.74
CA ILE A 46 -5.03 -4.76 4.40
C ILE A 46 -4.19 -3.49 4.15
N ILE A 47 -4.21 -2.98 2.91
CA ILE A 47 -3.45 -1.79 2.53
C ILE A 47 -3.99 -0.55 3.25
N ALA A 48 -5.31 -0.39 3.33
CA ALA A 48 -5.93 0.73 4.03
C ALA A 48 -5.51 0.77 5.51
N ALA A 49 -5.56 -0.39 6.19
CA ALA A 49 -5.10 -0.51 7.57
C ALA A 49 -3.61 -0.14 7.72
N ARG A 50 -2.75 -0.72 6.88
CA ARG A 50 -1.30 -0.44 6.90
C ARG A 50 -0.95 1.01 6.59
N GLN A 51 -1.69 1.69 5.71
CA GLN A 51 -1.47 3.12 5.47
C GLN A 51 -1.74 3.94 6.72
N GLN A 52 -2.82 3.61 7.43
CA GLN A 52 -3.16 4.29 8.68
C GLN A 52 -2.07 4.09 9.74
N GLU A 53 -1.58 2.86 9.93
CA GLU A 53 -0.47 2.54 10.83
C GLU A 53 0.80 3.31 10.45
N ASN A 54 1.17 3.32 9.16
CA ASN A 54 2.36 4.01 8.68
C ASN A 54 2.28 5.53 8.93
N LEU A 55 1.12 6.15 8.71
CA LEU A 55 0.91 7.57 8.99
C LEU A 55 1.10 7.88 10.48
N GLN A 56 0.61 7.01 11.36
CA GLN A 56 0.80 7.14 12.81
C GLN A 56 2.29 7.04 13.19
N HIS A 57 3.01 6.06 12.65
CA HIS A 57 4.45 5.92 12.88
C HIS A 57 5.27 7.12 12.36
N HIS A 58 4.90 7.67 11.19
CA HIS A 58 5.54 8.88 10.67
C HIS A 58 5.24 10.10 11.55
N ALA A 59 4.00 10.28 12.02
CA ALA A 59 3.65 11.36 12.94
C ALA A 59 4.43 11.28 14.27
N GLN A 60 4.62 10.06 14.81
CA GLN A 60 5.40 9.83 16.03
C GLN A 60 6.90 10.08 15.83
N THR A 61 7.42 9.87 14.63
CA THR A 61 8.83 10.14 14.28
C THR A 61 9.04 11.62 13.90
N GLN A 62 8.01 12.28 13.35
CA GLN A 62 8.00 13.69 12.94
C GLN A 62 7.62 14.67 14.07
N SER A 63 7.32 14.22 15.29
CA SER A 63 7.30 15.09 16.47
C SER A 63 8.68 15.71 16.80
N SER A 64 9.70 15.45 15.97
CA SER A 64 10.98 16.18 15.94
C SER A 64 11.18 17.06 14.69
N GLY A 65 10.20 17.21 13.78
CA GLY A 65 10.35 18.04 12.58
C GLY A 65 9.10 18.17 11.71
N THR A 66 8.43 19.33 11.83
CA THR A 66 7.49 20.01 10.91
C THR A 66 6.34 19.22 10.28
N ALA A 67 5.13 19.62 10.69
CA ALA A 67 3.84 19.20 10.17
C ALA A 67 3.53 19.76 8.77
N GLU A 68 2.98 18.93 7.89
CA GLU A 68 1.95 19.34 6.93
C GLU A 68 0.92 18.21 6.77
N GLY A 69 -0.35 18.58 6.91
CA GLY A 69 -1.48 17.67 7.02
C GLY A 69 -2.28 17.52 5.73
N ALA A 70 -3.07 16.44 5.68
CA ALA A 70 -4.43 16.38 5.13
C ALA A 70 -4.96 14.96 5.37
N GLY A 71 -5.61 14.73 6.51
CA GLY A 71 -6.20 13.44 6.84
C GLY A 71 -7.48 13.18 6.02
N PRO A 72 -7.61 12.06 5.30
CA PRO A 72 -8.85 11.76 4.61
C PRO A 72 -9.87 11.16 5.57
N ARG A 73 -11.01 11.84 5.65
CA ARG A 73 -12.25 11.40 6.29
C ARG A 73 -12.80 10.14 5.57
N HIS A 74 -13.35 9.21 6.37
CA HIS A 74 -14.11 8.01 5.98
C HIS A 74 -13.31 6.83 5.39
N GLY A 75 -13.15 5.76 6.19
CA GLY A 75 -12.46 4.52 5.83
C GLY A 75 -13.02 3.81 4.59
N ASP A 76 -14.33 3.94 4.33
CA ASP A 76 -14.96 3.36 3.13
C ASP A 76 -14.52 4.02 1.83
N GLY A 77 -14.23 5.33 1.85
CA GLY A 77 -13.77 6.04 0.66
C GLY A 77 -12.34 5.69 0.27
N LEU A 78 -11.49 5.36 1.24
CA LEU A 78 -10.09 4.99 1.00
C LEU A 78 -9.99 3.61 0.35
N LYS A 79 -10.74 2.61 0.84
CA LYS A 79 -10.80 1.27 0.27
C LYS A 79 -11.20 1.32 -1.22
N HIS A 80 -12.30 2.00 -1.54
CA HIS A 80 -12.77 2.14 -2.91
C HIS A 80 -11.76 2.85 -3.81
N ARG A 81 -11.08 3.88 -3.31
CA ARG A 81 -10.02 4.58 -4.05
C ARG A 81 -8.82 3.67 -4.33
N LEU A 82 -8.37 2.91 -3.33
CA LEU A 82 -7.28 1.93 -3.46
C LEU A 82 -7.62 0.86 -4.49
N LEU A 83 -8.82 0.30 -4.43
CA LEU A 83 -9.28 -0.70 -5.42
C LEU A 83 -9.28 -0.16 -6.84
N SER A 84 -9.74 1.09 -7.03
CA SER A 84 -9.73 1.75 -8.33
C SER A 84 -8.30 1.96 -8.85
N MET A 85 -7.38 2.43 -7.98
CA MET A 85 -5.97 2.60 -8.33
C MET A 85 -5.30 1.28 -8.70
N MET A 86 -5.54 0.22 -7.92
CA MET A 86 -5.01 -1.12 -8.20
C MET A 86 -5.49 -1.64 -9.56
N ARG A 87 -6.78 -1.47 -9.87
CA ARG A 87 -7.36 -1.92 -11.14
C ARG A 87 -6.81 -1.15 -12.33
N ASN A 88 -6.53 0.13 -12.17
CA ASN A 88 -5.89 0.94 -13.22
C ASN A 88 -4.40 0.64 -13.38
N PHE A 89 -3.69 0.35 -12.28
CA PHE A 89 -2.27 0.03 -12.35
C PHE A 89 -2.00 -1.33 -13.02
N LEU A 90 -2.89 -2.31 -12.84
CA LEU A 90 -2.76 -3.66 -13.39
C LEU A 90 -3.35 -3.83 -14.79
N ARG A 91 -3.92 -2.76 -15.35
CA ARG A 91 -4.29 -2.69 -16.77
C ARG A 91 -3.07 -2.48 -17.67
#